data_AF-A0A382DXP8-F1
#
_entry.id   AF-A0A382DXP8-F1
#
_cell.length_a   1.000
_cell.length_b   1.000
_cell.length_c   1.000
_cell.angle_alpha   90.00
_cell.angle_beta   90.00
_cell.angle_gamma   90.00
#
_symmetry.space_group_name_H-M   'P 1'
#
loop_
_entity.id
_entity.type
_entity.pdbx_description
1 polymer ?
#
loop_
_entity_poly.entity_id
_entity_poly.type
_entity_poly.pdbx_seq_one_letter_code
_entity_poly.pdbx_strand_id
1 'polypeptide(L)'
;MDEEDVLPEAVAAPLVVEFTEEEIVGPQSDPLSSAEPRPEIELPRGRPTPANRGRVVTVMNQKGGVGKTTTVINVATHLAMHGVRVLVVDCDQQGNCATGLGIDKSRVKHTTRTLFTEPEQAASCRHATAVPGLHLIVGERSLVGLEQELSTRLGRERCLSEGLEALLPHYDLILLDTAPS
;
A
#
# COMPACT_ATOMS: atom_id res chain seq x y z
N MET A 1 85.53 -13.89 7.67
CA MET A 1 84.47 -14.62 8.38
C MET A 1 83.44 -13.59 8.78
N ASP A 2 82.29 -13.46 8.16
CA ASP A 2 81.56 -14.39 7.31
C ASP A 2 80.65 -13.63 6.35
N GLU A 3 80.60 -14.16 5.12
CA GLU A 3 79.56 -14.19 4.09
C GLU A 3 78.52 -13.05 4.05
N GLU A 4 78.61 -12.26 2.96
CA GLU A 4 77.50 -11.47 2.43
C GLU A 4 76.26 -12.38 2.27
N ASP A 5 75.22 -12.07 3.03
CA ASP A 5 73.89 -12.69 2.93
C ASP A 5 73.23 -12.22 1.62
N VAL A 6 73.63 -12.83 0.51
CA VAL A 6 73.05 -12.59 -0.82
C VAL A 6 71.64 -13.17 -0.80
N LEU A 7 70.65 -12.28 -0.66
CA LEU A 7 69.25 -12.65 -0.82
C LEU A 7 69.05 -13.33 -2.19
N PRO A 8 68.35 -14.47 -2.27
CA PRO A 8 68.13 -15.16 -3.53
C PRO A 8 67.29 -14.30 -4.48
N GLU A 9 67.69 -14.23 -5.76
CA GLU A 9 66.91 -13.54 -6.78
C GLU A 9 65.52 -14.16 -6.92
N ALA A 10 64.49 -13.31 -6.90
CA ALA A 10 63.10 -13.71 -7.03
C ALA A 10 62.85 -14.27 -8.45
N VAL A 11 62.62 -15.58 -8.54
CA VAL A 11 62.18 -16.21 -9.79
C VAL A 11 60.68 -16.01 -9.95
N ALA A 12 60.25 -15.51 -11.11
CA ALA A 12 58.83 -15.36 -11.41
C ALA A 12 58.12 -16.73 -11.40
N ALA A 13 57.13 -16.87 -10.52
CA ALA A 13 56.25 -18.04 -10.53
C ALA A 13 55.38 -18.01 -11.79
N PRO A 14 55.30 -19.10 -12.58
CA PRO A 14 54.38 -19.14 -13.71
C PRO A 14 52.95 -19.22 -13.15
N LEU A 15 52.19 -18.12 -13.23
CA LEU A 15 50.74 -18.16 -13.07
C LEU A 15 50.15 -18.80 -14.33
N VAL A 16 50.12 -20.14 -14.36
CA VAL A 16 49.23 -20.85 -15.28
C VAL A 16 47.95 -21.10 -14.51
N VAL A 17 47.01 -20.17 -14.62
CA VAL A 17 45.63 -20.40 -14.20
C VAL A 17 44.89 -20.86 -15.45
N GLU A 18 44.63 -22.16 -15.54
CA GLU A 18 43.69 -22.69 -16.54
C GLU A 18 42.29 -22.27 -16.11
N PHE A 19 41.74 -21.28 -16.80
CA PHE A 19 40.33 -20.92 -16.67
C PHE A 19 39.50 -21.97 -17.41
N THR A 20 38.75 -22.77 -16.66
CA THR A 20 37.71 -23.62 -17.22
C THR A 20 36.41 -22.81 -17.24
N GLU A 21 35.96 -22.45 -18.45
CA GLU A 21 34.63 -21.91 -18.65
C GLU A 21 33.64 -23.07 -18.64
N GLU A 22 33.00 -23.33 -17.51
CA GLU A 22 31.78 -24.14 -17.48
C GLU A 22 30.59 -23.23 -17.76
N GLU A 23 29.93 -23.47 -18.89
CA GLU A 23 28.65 -22.86 -19.20
C GLU A 23 27.58 -23.45 -18.26
N ILE A 24 27.27 -22.72 -17.19
CA ILE A 24 26.19 -23.11 -16.29
C ILE A 24 24.89 -22.93 -17.07
N VAL A 25 24.31 -24.05 -17.52
CA VAL A 25 22.97 -24.08 -18.09
C VAL A 25 22.01 -23.67 -16.97
N GLY A 26 21.61 -22.40 -16.98
CA GLY A 26 20.56 -21.89 -16.10
C GLY A 26 19.27 -22.70 -16.27
N PRO A 27 18.36 -22.68 -15.28
CA PRO A 27 17.07 -23.34 -15.44
C PRO A 27 16.42 -22.85 -16.74
N GLN A 28 16.07 -23.79 -17.61
CA GLN A 28 15.31 -23.46 -18.81
C GLN A 28 14.07 -22.71 -18.35
N SER A 29 13.94 -21.44 -18.74
CA SER A 29 12.71 -20.70 -18.52
C SER A 29 11.62 -21.46 -19.26
N ASP A 30 10.58 -21.90 -18.55
CA ASP A 30 9.37 -22.36 -19.21
C ASP A 30 8.99 -21.31 -20.27
N PRO A 31 8.72 -21.72 -21.53
CA PRO A 31 8.26 -20.78 -22.53
C PRO A 31 7.07 -20.04 -21.92
N LEU A 32 7.10 -18.69 -21.96
CA LEU A 32 5.98 -17.84 -21.57
C LEU A 32 4.71 -18.46 -22.15
N SER A 33 3.90 -19.07 -21.29
CA SER A 33 2.72 -19.81 -21.70
C SER A 33 1.86 -18.87 -22.54
N SER A 34 1.57 -19.27 -23.77
CA SER A 34 0.58 -18.57 -24.60
C SER A 34 -0.71 -18.48 -23.80
N ALA A 35 -1.26 -17.27 -23.65
CA ALA A 35 -2.48 -17.07 -22.89
C ALA A 35 -3.63 -17.89 -23.50
N GLU A 36 -3.92 -19.04 -22.92
CA GLU A 36 -5.07 -19.85 -23.30
C GLU A 36 -6.35 -19.29 -22.63
N PRO A 37 -7.50 -19.29 -23.32
CA PRO A 37 -8.77 -18.94 -22.71
C PRO A 37 -9.05 -19.91 -21.56
N ARG A 38 -9.07 -19.40 -20.33
CA ARG A 38 -9.49 -20.21 -19.18
C ARG A 38 -11.01 -20.35 -19.21
N PRO A 39 -11.55 -21.53 -18.88
CA PRO A 39 -12.99 -21.68 -18.70
C PRO A 39 -13.50 -20.68 -17.65
N GLU A 40 -14.77 -20.30 -17.76
CA GLU A 40 -15.41 -19.42 -16.79
C GLU A 40 -15.24 -20.00 -15.38
N ILE A 41 -14.51 -19.28 -14.54
CA ILE A 41 -14.32 -19.68 -13.15
C ILE A 41 -15.57 -19.26 -12.40
N GLU A 42 -16.37 -20.22 -11.94
CA GLU A 42 -17.38 -19.95 -10.92
C GLU A 42 -16.67 -19.56 -9.62
N LEU A 43 -16.37 -18.28 -9.47
CA LEU A 43 -15.80 -17.76 -8.23
C LEU A 43 -16.87 -17.87 -7.13
N PRO A 44 -16.51 -18.38 -5.94
CA PRO A 44 -17.45 -18.42 -4.83
C PRO A 44 -17.93 -16.99 -4.55
N ARG A 45 -19.25 -16.81 -4.50
CA ARG A 45 -19.82 -15.51 -4.15
C ARG A 45 -19.35 -15.14 -2.75
N GLY A 46 -18.80 -13.94 -2.61
CA GLY A 46 -18.46 -13.41 -1.31
C GLY A 46 -19.69 -13.38 -0.40
N ARG A 47 -19.49 -13.57 0.91
CA ARG A 47 -20.58 -13.39 1.90
C ARG A 47 -21.24 -12.04 1.66
N PRO A 48 -22.58 -11.91 1.72
CA PRO A 48 -23.23 -10.63 1.55
C PRO A 48 -22.77 -9.65 2.65
N THR A 49 -22.59 -8.39 2.28
CA THR A 49 -22.33 -7.36 3.28
C THR A 49 -23.60 -7.17 4.12
N PRO A 50 -23.52 -7.10 5.47
CA PRO A 50 -24.70 -6.86 6.30
C PRO A 50 -25.48 -5.61 5.86
N ALA A 51 -26.80 -5.65 6.00
CA ALA A 51 -27.64 -4.50 5.67
C ALA A 51 -27.18 -3.26 6.43
N ASN A 52 -27.14 -2.10 5.75
CA ASN A 52 -26.69 -0.82 6.30
C ASN A 52 -25.26 -0.80 6.86
N ARG A 53 -24.37 -1.66 6.37
CA ARG A 53 -22.95 -1.66 6.75
C ARG A 53 -22.08 -1.71 5.50
N GLY A 54 -21.30 -0.67 5.23
CA GLY A 54 -20.32 -0.69 4.15
C GLY A 54 -19.26 -1.76 4.38
N ARG A 55 -18.83 -2.43 3.31
CA ARG A 55 -17.74 -3.40 3.38
C ARG A 55 -16.43 -2.65 3.54
N VAL A 56 -15.65 -2.94 4.57
CA VAL A 56 -14.30 -2.38 4.72
C VAL A 56 -13.28 -3.35 4.15
N VAL A 57 -12.43 -2.86 3.25
CA VAL A 57 -11.33 -3.63 2.64
C VAL A 57 -10.05 -2.82 2.77
N THR A 58 -9.01 -3.43 3.33
CA THR A 58 -7.70 -2.81 3.51
C THR A 58 -6.76 -3.26 2.40
N VAL A 59 -6.08 -2.32 1.76
CA VAL A 59 -5.00 -2.61 0.81
C VAL A 59 -3.67 -2.39 1.53
N MET A 60 -3.03 -3.49 1.93
CA MET A 60 -1.79 -3.47 2.71
C MET A 60 -0.66 -4.22 2.01
N ASN A 61 0.55 -3.69 2.15
CA ASN A 61 1.81 -4.30 1.72
C ASN A 61 2.97 -3.51 2.33
N GLN A 62 3.89 -4.21 2.99
CA GLN A 62 5.05 -3.63 3.66
C GLN A 62 6.03 -2.95 2.70
N LYS A 63 6.11 -3.40 1.45
CA LYS A 63 7.01 -2.80 0.45
C LYS A 63 6.42 -1.49 -0.12
N GLY A 64 7.26 -0.46 -0.17
CA GLY A 64 6.96 0.80 -0.86
C GLY A 64 6.95 0.64 -2.39
N GLY A 65 6.17 1.45 -3.09
CA GLY A 65 6.19 1.48 -4.56
C GLY A 65 5.54 0.28 -5.27
N VAL A 66 4.80 -0.57 -4.56
CA VAL A 66 4.11 -1.75 -5.13
C VAL A 66 2.72 -1.46 -5.71
N GLY A 67 2.33 -0.18 -5.79
CA GLY A 67 1.06 0.21 -6.41
C GLY A 67 -0.18 0.11 -5.50
N LYS A 68 -0.06 0.15 -4.16
CA LYS A 68 -1.20 0.17 -3.22
C LYS A 68 -2.17 1.32 -3.51
N THR A 69 -1.70 2.56 -3.39
CA THR A 69 -2.48 3.77 -3.67
C THR A 69 -3.03 3.77 -5.09
N THR A 70 -2.21 3.37 -6.08
CA THR A 70 -2.64 3.24 -7.48
C THR A 70 -3.81 2.28 -7.61
N THR A 71 -3.74 1.12 -6.96
CA THR A 71 -4.80 0.11 -6.95
C THR A 71 -6.05 0.66 -6.28
N VAL A 72 -5.92 1.28 -5.11
CA VAL A 72 -7.05 1.86 -4.37
C VAL A 72 -7.78 2.90 -5.22
N ILE A 73 -7.06 3.88 -5.78
CA ILE A 73 -7.66 4.94 -6.61
C ILE A 73 -8.40 4.36 -7.81
N ASN A 74 -7.77 3.46 -8.56
CA ASN A 74 -8.34 2.93 -9.80
C ASN A 74 -9.54 2.02 -9.52
N VAL A 75 -9.45 1.13 -8.53
CA VAL A 75 -10.57 0.26 -8.12
C VAL A 75 -11.73 1.09 -7.60
N ALA A 76 -11.46 2.08 -6.74
CA ALA A 76 -12.48 2.96 -6.19
C ALA A 76 -13.22 3.73 -7.30
N THR A 77 -12.45 4.32 -8.21
CA THR A 77 -12.98 5.10 -9.34
C THR A 77 -13.85 4.24 -10.25
N HIS A 78 -13.37 3.06 -10.65
CA HIS A 78 -14.10 2.18 -11.53
C HIS A 78 -15.41 1.71 -10.90
N LEU A 79 -15.38 1.28 -9.64
CA LEU A 79 -16.59 0.86 -8.92
C LEU A 79 -17.59 2.01 -8.75
N ALA A 80 -17.11 3.22 -8.44
CA ALA A 80 -17.96 4.39 -8.32
C ALA A 80 -18.65 4.76 -9.65
N MET A 81 -17.91 4.68 -10.76
CA MET A 81 -18.49 4.87 -12.11
C MET A 81 -19.58 3.85 -12.45
N HIS A 82 -19.56 2.67 -11.80
CA HIS A 82 -20.59 1.64 -11.91
C HIS A 82 -21.67 1.71 -10.81
N GLY A 83 -21.77 2.84 -10.10
CA GLY A 83 -22.85 3.14 -9.15
C GLY A 83 -22.62 2.65 -7.72
N VAL A 84 -21.43 2.10 -7.42
CA VAL A 84 -21.07 1.73 -6.05
C VAL A 84 -20.72 2.98 -5.26
N ARG A 85 -21.30 3.18 -4.07
CA ARG A 85 -20.91 4.28 -3.18
C ARG A 85 -19.60 3.91 -2.48
N VAL A 86 -18.51 4.57 -2.84
CA VAL A 86 -17.17 4.24 -2.35
C VAL A 86 -16.62 5.36 -1.46
N LEU A 87 -16.04 4.97 -0.34
CA LEU A 87 -15.19 5.83 0.48
C LEU A 87 -13.75 5.31 0.43
N VAL A 88 -12.80 6.17 0.09
CA VAL A 88 -11.37 5.91 0.29
C VAL A 88 -10.94 6.57 1.59
N VAL A 89 -10.16 5.88 2.42
CA VAL A 89 -9.49 6.43 3.59
C VAL A 89 -7.99 6.28 3.37
N ASP A 90 -7.30 7.41 3.24
CA ASP A 90 -5.85 7.43 3.04
C ASP A 90 -5.16 7.49 4.41
N CYS A 91 -4.58 6.37 4.81
CA CYS A 91 -3.84 6.21 6.05
C CYS A 91 -2.33 6.40 5.85
N ASP A 92 -1.91 7.06 4.76
CA ASP A 92 -0.51 7.44 4.52
C ASP A 92 -0.34 8.95 4.73
N GLN A 93 0.68 9.32 5.53
CA GLN A 93 1.05 10.71 5.79
C GLN A 93 1.44 11.51 4.54
N GLN A 94 1.78 10.83 3.44
CA GLN A 94 2.07 11.49 2.16
C GLN A 94 0.80 12.02 1.48
N GLY A 95 -0.37 11.44 1.76
CA GLY A 95 -1.63 11.86 1.18
C GLY A 95 -1.66 11.67 -0.34
N ASN A 96 -1.24 10.49 -0.82
CA ASN A 96 -1.12 10.21 -2.24
C ASN A 96 -2.48 10.01 -2.92
N CYS A 97 -3.50 9.54 -2.18
CA CYS A 97 -4.86 9.45 -2.72
C CYS A 97 -5.41 10.83 -3.08
N ALA A 98 -5.15 11.84 -2.25
CA ALA A 98 -5.62 13.20 -2.52
C ALA A 98 -5.04 13.75 -3.82
N THR A 99 -3.73 13.59 -4.03
CA THR A 99 -3.08 13.98 -5.29
C THR A 99 -3.68 13.24 -6.48
N GLY A 100 -3.85 11.91 -6.37
CA GLY A 100 -4.37 11.09 -7.46
C GLY A 100 -5.85 11.33 -7.80
N LEU A 101 -6.63 11.82 -6.84
CA LEU A 101 -8.05 12.16 -6.99
C LEU A 101 -8.30 13.66 -7.21
N GLY A 102 -7.25 14.47 -7.33
CA GLY A 102 -7.34 15.91 -7.61
C GLY A 102 -7.85 16.76 -6.45
N ILE A 103 -7.65 16.32 -5.19
CA ILE A 103 -8.04 17.06 -3.99
C ILE A 103 -6.86 17.93 -3.49
N ASP A 104 -7.12 19.23 -3.31
CA ASP A 104 -6.18 20.18 -2.75
C ASP A 104 -6.09 20.02 -1.21
N LYS A 105 -5.00 19.40 -0.76
CA LYS A 105 -4.72 19.15 0.66
C LYS A 105 -4.67 20.42 1.51
N SER A 106 -4.32 21.57 0.95
CA SER A 106 -4.21 22.83 1.72
C SER A 106 -5.56 23.36 2.21
N ARG A 107 -6.67 22.88 1.62
CA ARG A 107 -8.03 23.31 1.93
C ARG A 107 -8.78 22.33 2.83
N VAL A 108 -8.14 21.22 3.17
CA VAL A 108 -8.71 20.15 4.00
C VAL A 108 -8.49 20.47 5.47
N LYS A 109 -9.57 20.47 6.25
CA LYS A 109 -9.53 20.70 7.71
C LYS A 109 -9.61 19.43 8.54
N HIS A 110 -10.45 18.49 8.11
CA HIS A 110 -10.66 17.22 8.79
C HIS A 110 -10.10 16.09 7.93
N THR A 111 -9.24 15.28 8.55
CA THR A 111 -8.37 14.31 7.87
C THR A 111 -8.53 12.94 8.50
N THR A 112 -7.76 11.96 8.02
CA THR A 112 -7.67 10.65 8.65
C THR A 112 -7.29 10.78 10.13
N ARG A 113 -6.45 11.75 10.52
CA ARG A 113 -6.14 11.99 11.94
C ARG A 113 -7.39 12.30 12.75
N THR A 114 -8.22 13.22 12.27
CA THR A 114 -9.51 13.56 12.91
C THR A 114 -10.37 12.32 13.08
N LEU A 115 -10.40 11.43 12.08
CA LEU A 115 -11.16 10.17 12.16
C LEU A 115 -10.67 9.26 13.31
N PHE A 116 -9.37 9.26 13.63
CA PHE A 116 -8.80 8.52 14.76
C PHE A 116 -9.06 9.19 16.11
N THR A 117 -9.03 10.53 16.17
CA THR A 117 -9.01 11.27 17.44
C THR A 117 -10.38 11.78 17.87
N GLU A 118 -11.24 12.13 16.93
CA GLU A 118 -12.52 12.85 17.09
C GLU A 118 -13.63 12.13 16.28
N PRO A 119 -14.08 10.93 16.68
CA PRO A 119 -15.03 10.12 15.92
C PRO A 119 -16.38 10.83 15.68
N GLU A 120 -16.78 11.76 16.53
CA GLU A 120 -17.95 12.62 16.35
C GLU A 120 -17.85 13.54 15.12
N GLN A 121 -16.64 13.81 14.62
CA GLN A 121 -16.39 14.60 13.41
C GLN A 121 -16.26 13.75 12.14
N ALA A 122 -16.52 12.44 12.20
CA ALA A 122 -16.31 11.52 11.08
C ALA A 122 -17.02 11.96 9.79
N ALA A 123 -18.24 12.50 9.89
CA ALA A 123 -19.00 12.98 8.73
C ALA A 123 -18.30 14.13 8.00
N SER A 124 -17.64 15.02 8.75
CA SER A 124 -16.89 16.20 8.27
C SER A 124 -15.55 15.85 7.64
N CYS A 125 -15.05 14.62 7.85
CA CYS A 125 -13.78 14.14 7.29
C CYS A 125 -13.87 13.80 5.80
N ARG A 126 -15.09 13.69 5.25
CA ARG A 126 -15.35 13.18 3.89
C ARG A 126 -15.32 14.32 2.88
N HIS A 127 -14.50 14.16 1.85
CA HIS A 127 -14.38 15.11 0.75
C HIS A 127 -14.86 14.44 -0.53
N ALA A 128 -15.80 15.09 -1.22
CA ALA A 128 -16.23 14.65 -2.54
C ALA A 128 -15.08 14.79 -3.55
N THR A 129 -14.97 13.80 -4.44
CA THR A 129 -14.03 13.86 -5.57
C THR A 129 -14.76 14.34 -6.83
N ALA A 130 -14.03 14.49 -7.94
CA ALA A 130 -14.65 14.74 -9.25
C ALA A 130 -15.47 13.54 -9.77
N VAL A 131 -15.31 12.35 -9.18
CA VAL A 131 -16.04 11.14 -9.57
C VAL A 131 -17.30 11.02 -8.70
N PRO A 132 -18.51 11.04 -9.29
CA PRO A 132 -19.75 10.89 -8.54
C PRO A 132 -19.78 9.59 -7.73
N GLY A 133 -20.24 9.67 -6.48
CA GLY A 133 -20.31 8.52 -5.58
C GLY A 133 -18.98 8.11 -4.92
N LEU A 134 -17.86 8.76 -5.28
CA LEU A 134 -16.55 8.55 -4.66
C LEU A 134 -16.16 9.69 -3.73
N HIS A 135 -15.89 9.35 -2.47
CA HIS A 135 -15.39 10.26 -1.45
C HIS A 135 -14.02 9.83 -0.94
N LEU A 136 -13.26 10.79 -0.40
CA LEU A 136 -11.95 10.59 0.21
C LEU A 136 -11.93 11.18 1.62
N ILE A 137 -11.38 10.43 2.58
CA ILE A 137 -10.81 10.96 3.81
C ILE A 137 -9.30 11.05 3.60
N VAL A 138 -8.77 12.27 3.72
CA VAL A 138 -7.42 12.62 3.28
C VAL A 138 -6.39 12.24 4.33
N GLY A 139 -5.37 11.50 3.93
CA GLY A 139 -4.13 11.29 4.66
C GLY A 139 -3.21 12.49 4.51
N GLU A 140 -2.52 12.87 5.58
CA GLU A 140 -1.61 14.02 5.57
C GLU A 140 -0.55 13.91 6.66
N ARG A 141 0.39 14.85 6.66
CA ARG A 141 1.54 14.90 7.59
C ARG A 141 1.15 14.85 9.07
N SER A 142 -0.06 15.24 9.44
CA SER A 142 -0.53 15.18 10.83
C SER A 142 -0.65 13.74 11.37
N LEU A 143 -0.64 12.73 10.50
CA LEU A 143 -0.56 11.32 10.90
C LEU A 143 0.80 10.95 11.53
N VAL A 144 1.86 11.76 11.31
CA VAL A 144 3.15 11.58 11.97
C VAL A 144 2.95 11.71 13.48
N GLY A 145 3.41 10.70 14.24
CA GLY A 145 3.32 10.69 15.70
C GLY A 145 1.96 10.28 16.26
N LEU A 146 0.96 10.01 15.41
CA LEU A 146 -0.37 9.56 15.85
C LEU A 146 -0.30 8.29 16.69
N GLU A 147 0.55 7.33 16.32
CA GLU A 147 0.75 6.10 17.10
C GLU A 147 1.27 6.40 18.52
N GLN A 148 2.21 7.33 18.64
CA GLN A 148 2.78 7.73 19.93
C GLN A 148 1.75 8.44 20.80
N GLU A 149 0.92 9.31 20.20
CA GLU A 149 -0.19 9.98 20.87
C GLU A 149 -1.26 8.99 21.37
N LEU A 150 -1.61 8.00 20.55
CA LEU A 150 -2.59 6.98 20.91
C LEU A 150 -2.03 5.90 21.84
N SER A 151 -0.72 5.89 22.11
CA SER A 151 -0.05 4.80 22.82
C SER A 151 -0.59 4.53 24.23
N THR A 152 -1.09 5.58 24.91
CA THR A 152 -1.65 5.51 26.26
C THR A 152 -3.17 5.36 26.29
N ARG A 153 -3.84 5.45 25.12
CA ARG A 153 -5.30 5.32 25.01
C ARG A 153 -5.69 3.85 25.09
N LEU A 154 -6.61 3.54 26.02
CA LEU A 154 -7.22 2.22 26.08
C LEU A 154 -8.03 1.98 24.80
N GLY A 155 -7.84 0.81 24.15
CA GLY A 155 -8.52 0.48 22.90
C GLY A 155 -7.99 1.20 21.66
N ARG A 156 -6.73 1.65 21.66
CA ARG A 156 -6.07 2.35 20.54
C ARG A 156 -6.22 1.65 19.19
N GLU A 157 -6.24 0.33 19.17
CA GLU A 157 -6.42 -0.51 17.98
C GLU A 157 -7.82 -0.40 17.37
N ARG A 158 -8.80 0.14 18.12
CA ARG A 158 -10.19 0.30 17.71
C ARG A 158 -10.53 1.72 17.25
N CYS A 159 -9.63 2.70 17.42
CA CYS A 159 -9.92 4.10 17.11
C CYS A 159 -10.41 4.31 15.67
N LEU A 160 -9.77 3.69 14.67
CA LEU A 160 -10.24 3.80 13.29
C LEU A 160 -11.62 3.16 13.10
N SER A 161 -11.85 1.99 13.70
CA SER A 161 -13.17 1.34 13.63
C SER A 161 -14.28 2.17 14.26
N GLU A 162 -13.99 2.86 15.36
CA GLU A 162 -14.93 3.76 16.04
C GLU A 162 -15.25 4.97 15.16
N GLY A 163 -14.22 5.59 14.56
CA GLY A 163 -14.40 6.71 13.63
C GLY A 163 -15.19 6.33 12.37
N LEU A 164 -15.04 5.09 11.88
CA LEU A 164 -15.77 4.63 10.71
C LEU A 164 -17.24 4.27 10.98
N GLU A 165 -17.64 4.01 12.22
CA GLU A 165 -18.97 3.45 12.53
C GLU A 165 -20.11 4.32 12.01
N ALA A 166 -20.01 5.65 12.17
CA ALA A 166 -20.98 6.61 11.66
C ALA A 166 -21.02 6.69 10.11
N LEU A 167 -19.98 6.20 9.43
CA LEU A 167 -19.87 6.24 7.98
C LEU A 167 -20.37 4.97 7.30
N LEU A 168 -20.34 3.83 8.00
CA LEU A 168 -20.70 2.52 7.46
C LEU A 168 -22.06 2.52 6.73
N PRO A 169 -23.15 3.13 7.22
CA PRO A 169 -24.45 3.06 6.54
C PRO A 169 -24.52 3.82 5.21
N HIS A 170 -23.55 4.69 4.92
CA HIS A 170 -23.58 5.59 3.77
C HIS A 170 -22.83 5.06 2.55
N TYR A 171 -22.07 3.99 2.70
CA TYR A 171 -21.19 3.45 1.67
C TYR A 171 -21.45 1.97 1.47
N ASP A 172 -21.26 1.52 0.23
CA ASP A 172 -21.29 0.10 -0.12
C ASP A 172 -19.90 -0.52 0.13
N LEU A 173 -18.85 0.26 -0.13
CA LEU A 173 -17.44 -0.13 0.02
C LEU A 173 -16.62 1.01 0.65
N ILE A 174 -15.76 0.65 1.60
CA ILE A 174 -14.74 1.51 2.19
C ILE A 174 -13.38 0.87 1.92
N LEU A 175 -12.50 1.58 1.21
CA LEU A 175 -11.14 1.15 0.90
C LEU A 175 -10.15 1.89 1.80
N LEU A 176 -9.32 1.16 2.53
CA LEU A 176 -8.23 1.74 3.32
C LEU A 176 -6.91 1.61 2.53
N ASP A 177 -6.30 2.75 2.18
CA ASP A 177 -4.93 2.80 1.63
C ASP A 177 -3.94 2.97 2.77
N THR A 178 -3.01 2.03 2.95
CA THR A 178 -2.05 2.08 4.07
C THR A 178 -0.68 2.56 3.63
N ALA A 179 0.04 3.20 4.56
CA ALA A 179 1.46 3.45 4.39
C ALA A 179 2.26 2.14 4.18
N PRO A 180 3.47 2.20 3.60
CA PRO A 180 4.41 1.08 3.63
C PRO A 180 4.92 0.85 5.07
N SER A 181 4.62 -0.31 5.66
CA SER A 181 4.98 -0.67 7.04
C SER A 181 5.07 -2.18 7.22
#